data_AF-R5FIN0-F1
#
_entry.id   AF-R5FIN0-F1
#
_cell.length_a   1.000
_cell.length_b   1.000
_cell.length_c   1.000
_cell.angle_alpha   90.00
_cell.angle_beta   90.00
_cell.angle_gamma   90.00
#
_symmetry.space_group_name_H-M   'P 1'
#
loop_
_entity.id
_entity.type
_entity.pdbx_description
1 polymer ?
#
loop_
_entity_poly.entity_id
_entity_poly.type
_entity_poly.pdbx_seq_one_letter_code
_entity_poly.pdbx_strand_id
1 'polypeptide(L)'
;MKEKKAVTLKTLTKSNVWDIQENDVFRLWETADKDAELKGNTRRFLDIIKSAFDLEEIKIDKPEIVKKYEARGFKTGIMKMDDGTKKKIAIKKRPILRITDLTYENIRHISAAKLIEVLDRNFGGGWDSLPQSVQDIIQSGFDISTTTLPKDRMHKPGGLYEKKVNDGYEVLEIPKGLWTEAIFAKEKPETETPKVKLDNMGTLDNMDDSDDAQEDDDNYPEEREKDTDDDDDDAFDEDKLTEESYRTTFDENPEDLNLEAEDIVDDEVY
;
A
#
# COMPACT_ATOMS: atom_id res chain seq x y z
N MET A 1 14.73 18.87 7.18
CA MET A 1 13.57 19.78 6.99
C MET A 1 13.04 19.52 5.59
N LYS A 2 11.81 19.00 5.44
CA LYS A 2 11.21 18.72 4.13
C LYS A 2 11.06 20.05 3.38
N GLU A 3 11.73 20.20 2.24
CA GLU A 3 11.43 21.29 1.31
C GLU A 3 10.01 21.06 0.81
N LYS A 4 9.05 21.79 1.37
CA LYS A 4 7.67 21.80 0.87
C LYS A 4 7.68 22.49 -0.49
N LYS A 5 8.02 21.74 -1.55
CA LYS A 5 7.73 22.15 -2.93
C LYS A 5 6.27 22.59 -2.94
N ALA A 6 6.02 23.81 -3.41
CA ALA A 6 4.68 24.36 -3.46
C ALA A 6 3.80 23.43 -4.29
N VAL A 7 2.97 22.63 -3.62
CA VAL A 7 2.01 21.77 -4.28
C VAL A 7 1.05 22.71 -5.00
N THR A 8 0.94 22.55 -6.31
CA THR A 8 -0.08 23.19 -7.15
C THR A 8 -1.03 22.11 -7.66
N LEU A 9 -2.22 22.48 -8.15
CA LEU A 9 -3.12 21.49 -8.75
C LEU A 9 -2.45 20.74 -9.91
N LYS A 10 -1.61 21.43 -10.70
CA LYS A 10 -0.82 20.84 -11.80
C LYS A 10 0.10 19.70 -11.33
N THR A 11 0.62 19.78 -10.11
CA THR A 11 1.52 18.77 -9.52
C THR A 11 0.81 17.78 -8.59
N LEU A 12 -0.51 17.87 -8.44
CA LEU A 12 -1.27 17.01 -7.55
C LEU A 12 -1.37 15.61 -8.16
N THR A 13 -0.88 14.62 -7.42
CA THR A 13 -0.96 13.20 -7.76
C THR A 13 -1.75 12.45 -6.69
N LYS A 14 -2.14 11.20 -6.99
CA LYS A 14 -2.85 10.35 -6.02
C LYS A 14 -2.03 10.03 -4.75
N SER A 15 -0.70 10.20 -4.80
CA SER A 15 0.18 10.10 -3.63
C SER A 15 0.22 11.43 -2.87
N ASN A 16 0.61 12.52 -3.54
CA ASN A 16 0.84 13.83 -2.89
C ASN A 16 -0.43 14.45 -2.27
N VAL A 17 -1.62 14.02 -2.72
CA VAL A 17 -2.90 14.44 -2.13
C VAL A 17 -3.04 13.99 -0.67
N TRP A 18 -2.29 12.98 -0.22
CA TRP A 18 -2.27 12.56 1.18
C TRP A 18 -1.44 13.49 2.08
N ASP A 19 -0.57 14.35 1.53
CA ASP A 19 0.21 15.32 2.32
C ASP A 19 -0.53 16.65 2.57
N ILE A 20 -1.51 16.97 1.73
CA ILE A 20 -2.23 18.25 1.83
C ILE A 20 -3.29 18.23 2.93
N GLN A 21 -3.67 19.42 3.40
CA GLN A 21 -4.78 19.62 4.32
C GLN A 21 -6.03 20.14 3.58
N GLU A 22 -7.20 20.07 4.22
CA GLU A 22 -8.45 20.53 3.60
C GLU A 22 -8.39 22.03 3.24
N ASN A 23 -7.68 22.84 4.03
CA ASN A 23 -7.49 24.26 3.75
C ASN A 23 -6.66 24.49 2.47
N ASP A 24 -5.67 23.62 2.24
CA ASP A 24 -4.83 23.72 1.04
C ASP A 24 -5.63 23.33 -0.20
N VAL A 25 -6.56 22.37 -0.11
CA VAL A 25 -7.48 22.04 -1.21
C VAL A 25 -8.26 23.26 -1.69
N PHE A 26 -8.79 24.08 -0.77
CA PHE A 26 -9.52 25.30 -1.16
C PHE A 26 -8.60 26.35 -1.83
N ARG A 27 -7.38 26.54 -1.30
CA ARG A 27 -6.39 27.48 -1.89
C ARG A 27 -5.94 27.04 -3.28
N LEU A 28 -5.66 25.75 -3.41
CA LEU A 28 -5.33 25.10 -4.66
C LEU A 28 -6.44 25.36 -5.69
N TRP A 29 -7.69 25.12 -5.30
CA TRP A 29 -8.84 25.34 -6.15
C TRP A 29 -9.05 26.80 -6.58
N GLU A 30 -8.89 27.75 -5.65
CA GLU A 30 -8.98 29.18 -5.98
C GLU A 30 -7.88 29.62 -6.96
N THR A 31 -6.70 29.02 -6.85
CA THR A 31 -5.59 29.29 -7.77
C THR A 31 -5.88 28.72 -9.17
N ALA A 32 -6.50 27.55 -9.27
CA ALA A 32 -6.92 27.00 -10.57
C ALA A 32 -8.04 27.79 -11.25
N ASP A 33 -9.01 28.34 -10.51
CA ASP A 33 -10.08 29.16 -11.13
C ASP A 33 -9.50 30.41 -11.82
N LYS A 34 -8.34 30.90 -11.37
CA LYS A 34 -7.63 32.05 -11.97
C LYS A 34 -6.77 31.65 -13.18
N ASP A 35 -6.47 30.37 -13.36
CA ASP A 35 -5.62 29.85 -14.43
C ASP A 35 -6.49 29.18 -15.51
N ALA A 36 -6.65 29.87 -16.65
CA ALA A 36 -7.54 29.44 -17.74
C ALA A 36 -7.13 28.08 -18.35
N GLU A 37 -5.88 27.68 -18.20
CA GLU A 37 -5.33 26.42 -18.72
C GLU A 37 -5.82 25.19 -17.92
N LEU A 38 -6.33 25.39 -16.70
CA LEU A 38 -6.81 24.31 -15.81
C LEU A 38 -8.30 23.96 -15.99
N LYS A 39 -9.05 24.77 -16.75
CA LYS A 39 -10.51 24.67 -16.94
C LYS A 39 -11.03 23.42 -17.68
N GLY A 40 -10.16 22.50 -18.08
CA GLY A 40 -10.54 21.18 -18.61
C GLY A 40 -10.12 20.01 -17.72
N ASN A 41 -9.20 20.23 -16.77
CA ASN A 41 -8.60 19.18 -15.95
C ASN A 41 -9.22 19.07 -14.55
N THR A 42 -10.16 19.96 -14.21
CA THR A 42 -10.88 20.01 -12.94
C THR A 42 -11.50 18.67 -12.56
N ARG A 43 -12.07 17.92 -13.52
CA ARG A 43 -12.62 16.59 -13.26
C ARG A 43 -11.56 15.60 -12.79
N ARG A 44 -10.40 15.57 -13.45
CA ARG A 44 -9.25 14.75 -13.04
C ARG A 44 -8.76 15.14 -11.65
N PHE A 45 -8.67 16.43 -11.35
CA PHE A 45 -8.26 16.89 -10.02
C PHE A 45 -9.28 16.53 -8.93
N LEU A 46 -10.58 16.62 -9.23
CA LEU A 46 -11.63 16.15 -8.31
C LEU A 46 -11.51 14.66 -8.04
N ASP A 47 -11.20 13.86 -9.05
CA ASP A 47 -11.05 12.41 -8.88
C ASP A 47 -9.82 12.07 -8.04
N ILE A 48 -8.72 12.83 -8.18
CA ILE A 48 -7.54 12.72 -7.31
C ILE A 48 -7.88 13.16 -5.88
N ILE A 49 -8.59 14.29 -5.69
CA ILE A 49 -9.00 14.75 -4.36
C ILE A 49 -9.91 13.72 -3.69
N LYS A 50 -10.85 13.12 -4.44
CA LYS A 50 -11.76 12.08 -3.94
C LYS A 50 -11.07 10.78 -3.52
N SER A 51 -9.81 10.54 -3.89
CA SER A 51 -9.09 9.36 -3.40
C SER A 51 -8.76 9.50 -1.90
N ALA A 52 -8.37 10.70 -1.46
CA ALA A 52 -7.95 10.98 -0.07
C ALA A 52 -8.94 11.81 0.75
N PHE A 53 -9.92 12.46 0.13
CA PHE A 53 -10.89 13.32 0.78
C PHE A 53 -12.33 12.90 0.45
N ASP A 54 -13.21 12.99 1.43
CA ASP A 54 -14.65 12.97 1.24
C ASP A 54 -15.12 14.37 0.86
N LEU A 55 -15.82 14.45 -0.28
CA LEU A 55 -16.28 15.70 -0.87
C LEU A 55 -17.80 15.64 -1.04
N GLU A 56 -18.51 16.52 -0.34
CA GLU A 56 -19.97 16.63 -0.39
C GLU A 56 -20.42 18.02 -0.83
N GLU A 57 -21.38 18.09 -1.74
CA GLU A 57 -21.97 19.35 -2.19
C GLU A 57 -23.13 19.75 -1.28
N ILE A 58 -23.03 20.94 -0.67
CA ILE A 58 -24.09 21.55 0.13
C ILE A 58 -25.04 22.27 -0.83
N LYS A 59 -26.11 21.57 -1.23
CA LYS A 59 -27.17 22.13 -2.10
C LYS A 59 -28.01 23.21 -1.40
N ILE A 60 -28.11 23.17 -0.08
CA ILE A 60 -28.92 24.08 0.73
C ILE A 60 -28.00 24.80 1.71
N ASP A 61 -27.68 26.05 1.44
CA ASP A 61 -26.82 26.87 2.30
C ASP A 61 -27.57 27.40 3.53
N LYS A 62 -27.97 26.47 4.41
CA LYS A 62 -28.52 26.79 5.73
C LYS A 62 -27.44 26.66 6.80
N PRO A 63 -27.37 27.59 7.76
CA PRO A 63 -26.37 27.53 8.84
C PRO A 63 -26.49 26.27 9.70
N GLU A 64 -27.69 25.70 9.83
CA GLU A 64 -27.90 24.41 10.52
C GLU A 64 -27.23 23.23 9.81
N ILE A 65 -27.22 23.23 8.47
CA ILE A 65 -26.61 22.17 7.67
C ILE A 65 -25.09 22.31 7.73
N VAL A 66 -24.58 23.53 7.61
CA VAL A 66 -23.15 23.81 7.79
C VAL A 66 -22.67 23.35 9.17
N LYS A 67 -23.41 23.68 10.25
CA LYS A 67 -23.09 23.21 11.60
C LYS A 67 -23.11 21.68 11.73
N LYS A 68 -24.01 20.98 11.04
CA LYS A 68 -24.03 19.50 11.01
C LYS A 68 -22.79 18.92 10.32
N TYR A 69 -22.34 19.56 9.24
CA TYR A 69 -21.11 19.17 8.54
C TYR A 69 -19.87 19.44 9.39
N GLU A 70 -19.78 20.61 10.01
CA GLU A 70 -18.69 20.97 10.93
C GLU A 70 -18.64 20.05 12.15
N ALA A 71 -19.79 19.70 12.72
CA ALA A 71 -19.89 18.73 13.84
C ALA A 71 -19.41 17.32 13.45
N ARG A 72 -19.48 16.97 12.15
CA ARG A 72 -18.93 15.71 11.61
C ARG A 72 -17.46 15.82 11.21
N GLY A 73 -16.83 16.98 11.40
CA GLY A 73 -15.44 17.26 11.08
C GLY A 73 -15.18 17.66 9.63
N PHE A 74 -16.22 18.06 8.87
CA PHE A 74 -16.03 18.63 7.54
C PHE A 74 -15.71 20.12 7.61
N LYS A 75 -14.81 20.57 6.74
CA LYS A 75 -14.61 22.00 6.48
C LYS A 75 -15.44 22.41 5.27
N THR A 76 -16.16 23.51 5.39
CA THR A 76 -16.96 24.04 4.29
C THR A 76 -16.25 25.18 3.59
N GLY A 77 -16.34 25.24 2.26
CA GLY A 77 -15.78 26.30 1.43
C GLY A 77 -16.57 26.45 0.14
N ILE A 78 -16.40 27.58 -0.55
CA ILE A 78 -17.04 27.83 -1.84
C ILE A 78 -16.03 27.51 -2.93
N MET A 79 -16.39 26.59 -3.82
CA MET A 79 -15.57 26.17 -4.96
C MET A 79 -16.34 26.49 -6.24
N LYS A 80 -15.66 27.13 -7.19
CA LYS A 80 -16.24 27.41 -8.50
C LYS A 80 -15.89 26.26 -9.45
N MET A 81 -16.90 25.65 -10.04
CA MET A 81 -16.72 24.55 -11.00
C MET A 81 -16.52 25.12 -12.42
N ASP A 82 -16.16 24.25 -13.36
CA ASP A 82 -15.86 24.62 -14.76
C ASP A 82 -17.03 25.31 -15.46
N ASP A 83 -18.26 24.96 -15.10
CA ASP A 83 -19.50 25.56 -15.60
C ASP A 83 -19.73 26.99 -15.09
N GLY A 84 -18.80 27.55 -14.31
CA GLY A 84 -18.90 28.86 -13.69
C GLY A 84 -19.78 28.88 -12.44
N THR A 85 -20.36 27.74 -12.05
CA THR A 85 -21.22 27.66 -10.86
C THR A 85 -20.38 27.67 -9.60
N LYS A 86 -20.73 28.56 -8.66
CA LYS A 86 -20.17 28.56 -7.32
C LYS A 86 -20.97 27.58 -6.47
N LYS A 87 -20.35 26.47 -6.10
CA LYS A 87 -20.95 25.45 -5.23
C LYS A 87 -20.29 25.50 -3.87
N LYS A 88 -21.11 25.36 -2.82
CA LYS A 88 -20.60 25.21 -1.46
C LYS A 88 -20.26 23.74 -1.25
N ILE A 89 -19.01 23.45 -0.97
CA ILE A 89 -18.48 22.11 -0.83
C ILE A 89 -18.02 21.91 0.62
N ALA A 90 -18.36 20.76 1.18
CA ALA A 90 -17.82 20.25 2.43
C ALA A 90 -16.72 19.22 2.11
N ILE A 91 -15.52 19.43 2.65
CA ILE A 91 -14.36 18.55 2.46
C ILE A 91 -13.92 18.01 3.81
N LYS A 92 -13.64 16.71 3.88
CA LYS A 92 -13.05 16.06 5.04
C LYS A 92 -11.97 15.08 4.59
N LYS A 93 -10.79 15.12 5.21
CA LYS A 93 -9.74 14.13 4.91
C LYS A 93 -10.18 12.75 5.40
N ARG A 94 -10.03 11.73 4.56
CA ARG A 94 -10.33 10.35 4.92
C ARG A 94 -9.31 9.89 5.97
N PRO A 95 -9.77 9.50 7.17
CA PRO A 95 -8.86 9.01 8.18
C PRO A 95 -8.46 7.58 7.82
N ILE A 96 -7.16 7.28 7.89
CA ILE A 96 -6.65 5.91 7.77
C ILE A 96 -6.80 5.28 9.15
N LEU A 97 -7.89 4.53 9.34
CA LEU A 97 -8.21 3.91 10.61
C LEU A 97 -8.09 2.40 10.57
N ARG A 98 -8.29 1.78 9.41
CA ARG A 98 -8.24 0.33 9.25
C ARG A 98 -7.10 -0.05 8.32
N ILE A 99 -6.67 -1.29 8.46
CA ILE A 99 -5.66 -1.89 7.60
C ILE A 99 -6.12 -1.91 6.13
N THR A 100 -7.42 -2.13 5.89
CA THR A 100 -8.01 -2.10 4.54
C THR A 100 -8.01 -0.72 3.90
N ASP A 101 -7.82 0.34 4.69
CA ASP A 101 -7.74 1.71 4.17
C ASP A 101 -6.29 2.04 3.72
N LEU A 102 -5.31 1.16 3.95
CA LEU A 102 -3.93 1.31 3.48
C LEU A 102 -3.82 1.01 1.99
N THR A 103 -3.06 1.84 1.28
CA THR A 103 -2.79 1.70 -0.16
C THR A 103 -1.34 2.07 -0.43
N TYR A 104 -0.82 1.64 -1.58
CA TYR A 104 0.52 2.05 -2.05
C TYR A 104 0.68 3.58 -2.17
N GLU A 105 -0.44 4.29 -2.33
CA GLU A 105 -0.45 5.76 -2.49
C GLU A 105 -0.43 6.50 -1.15
N ASN A 106 -0.87 5.88 -0.05
CA ASN A 106 -0.99 6.55 1.23
C ASN A 106 0.02 6.08 2.28
N ILE A 107 0.59 4.88 2.12
CA ILE A 107 1.47 4.26 3.12
C ILE A 107 2.72 5.11 3.39
N ARG A 108 3.24 5.83 2.40
CA ARG A 108 4.40 6.72 2.56
C ARG A 108 4.08 8.06 3.21
N HIS A 109 2.79 8.38 3.35
CA HIS A 109 2.32 9.65 3.90
C HIS A 109 1.77 9.51 5.33
N ILE A 110 1.80 8.31 5.90
CA ILE A 110 1.51 8.07 7.32
C ILE A 110 2.80 7.94 8.11
N SER A 111 2.74 8.24 9.40
CA SER A 111 3.88 8.02 10.28
C SER A 111 3.93 6.58 10.81
N ALA A 112 5.11 6.14 11.27
CA ALA A 112 5.26 4.83 11.91
C ALA A 112 4.31 4.67 13.11
N ALA A 113 4.17 5.70 13.94
CA ALA A 113 3.24 5.69 15.07
C ALA A 113 1.79 5.50 14.62
N LYS A 114 1.39 6.13 13.49
CA LYS A 114 0.04 5.96 12.95
C LYS A 114 -0.18 4.55 12.39
N LEU A 115 0.83 3.98 11.75
CA LEU A 115 0.79 2.59 11.29
C LEU A 115 0.58 1.64 12.47
N ILE A 116 1.35 1.81 13.56
CA ILE A 116 1.21 1.01 14.78
C ILE A 116 -0.21 1.11 15.36
N GLU A 117 -0.78 2.33 15.44
CA GLU A 117 -2.17 2.53 15.91
C GLU A 117 -3.19 1.79 15.03
N VAL A 118 -3.01 1.82 13.70
CA VAL A 118 -3.89 1.13 12.76
C VAL A 118 -3.79 -0.39 12.90
N LEU A 119 -2.57 -0.91 13.12
CA LEU A 119 -2.34 -2.32 13.37
C LEU A 119 -2.99 -2.74 14.70
N ASP A 120 -2.71 -2.06 15.80
CA ASP A 120 -3.24 -2.37 17.14
C ASP A 120 -4.77 -2.38 17.17
N ARG A 121 -5.39 -1.33 16.62
CA ARG A 121 -6.84 -1.14 16.66
C ARG A 121 -7.62 -2.19 15.87
N ASN A 122 -7.03 -2.73 14.82
CA ASN A 122 -7.74 -3.59 13.86
C ASN A 122 -7.20 -5.00 13.81
N PHE A 123 -6.13 -5.30 14.57
CA PHE A 123 -5.38 -6.54 14.43
C PHE A 123 -4.64 -6.94 15.70
N GLY A 124 -5.05 -8.06 16.29
CA GLY A 124 -4.41 -8.65 17.48
C GLY A 124 -3.78 -10.02 17.24
N GLY A 125 -3.70 -10.48 15.98
CA GLY A 125 -3.22 -11.82 15.64
C GLY A 125 -1.71 -11.94 15.44
N GLY A 126 -0.99 -10.82 15.36
CA GLY A 126 0.42 -10.79 14.96
C GLY A 126 0.61 -10.47 13.48
N TRP A 127 1.84 -10.19 13.06
CA TRP A 127 2.16 -9.76 11.70
C TRP A 127 1.74 -10.79 10.63
N ASP A 128 2.03 -12.07 10.87
CA ASP A 128 1.79 -13.15 9.91
C ASP A 128 0.30 -13.39 9.62
N SER A 129 -0.59 -12.88 10.48
CA SER A 129 -2.02 -12.99 10.23
C SER A 129 -2.53 -11.94 9.22
N LEU A 130 -1.76 -10.89 8.93
CA LEU A 130 -2.15 -9.88 7.94
C LEU A 130 -2.19 -10.53 6.55
N PRO A 131 -3.16 -10.18 5.69
CA PRO A 131 -3.14 -10.60 4.29
C PRO A 131 -1.84 -10.18 3.60
N GLN A 132 -1.27 -11.02 2.73
CA GLN A 132 -0.02 -10.72 2.04
C GLN A 132 -0.05 -9.38 1.32
N SER A 133 -1.15 -9.05 0.64
CA SER A 133 -1.33 -7.76 -0.04
C SER A 133 -1.18 -6.55 0.88
N VAL A 134 -1.62 -6.67 2.13
CA VAL A 134 -1.45 -5.62 3.15
C VAL A 134 0.00 -5.57 3.61
N GLN A 135 0.61 -6.73 3.88
CA GLN A 135 2.01 -6.80 4.29
C GLN A 135 2.90 -6.13 3.23
N ASP A 136 2.66 -6.41 1.95
CA ASP A 136 3.40 -5.83 0.82
C ASP A 136 3.23 -4.31 0.75
N ILE A 137 2.01 -3.80 0.94
CA ILE A 137 1.74 -2.36 1.00
C ILE A 137 2.54 -1.74 2.14
N ILE A 138 2.48 -2.30 3.35
CA ILE A 138 3.20 -1.77 4.51
C ILE A 138 4.72 -1.82 4.27
N GLN A 139 5.23 -2.95 3.79
CA GLN A 139 6.66 -3.12 3.49
C GLN A 139 7.13 -2.19 2.37
N SER A 140 6.24 -1.70 1.49
CA SER A 140 6.62 -0.72 0.46
C SER A 140 6.95 0.69 1.01
N GLY A 141 6.43 1.02 2.20
CA GLY A 141 6.62 2.32 2.87
C GLY A 141 7.39 2.24 4.19
N PHE A 142 7.45 1.06 4.82
CA PHE A 142 8.06 0.84 6.12
C PHE A 142 9.03 -0.33 6.10
N ASP A 143 10.07 -0.21 6.91
CA ASP A 143 10.91 -1.33 7.29
C ASP A 143 10.29 -2.00 8.52
N ILE A 144 9.85 -3.25 8.32
CA ILE A 144 9.15 -4.03 9.33
C ILE A 144 10.04 -5.16 9.79
N SER A 145 10.14 -5.33 11.10
CA SER A 145 10.83 -6.44 11.73
C SER A 145 9.96 -6.99 12.85
N THR A 146 9.74 -8.30 12.86
CA THR A 146 8.94 -8.97 13.88
C THR A 146 9.85 -9.83 14.76
N THR A 147 9.54 -9.92 16.04
CA THR A 147 10.22 -10.84 16.95
C THR A 147 9.21 -11.38 17.95
N THR A 148 9.35 -12.64 18.32
CA THR A 148 8.52 -13.26 19.35
C THR A 148 9.44 -13.81 20.43
N LEU A 149 9.38 -13.26 21.64
CA LEU A 149 10.14 -13.74 22.78
C LEU A 149 9.22 -13.92 24.00
N PRO A 150 9.64 -14.69 25.01
CA PRO A 150 8.94 -14.74 26.28
C PRO A 150 8.87 -13.34 26.91
N LYS A 151 7.78 -13.03 27.62
CA LYS A 151 7.53 -11.72 28.21
C LYS A 151 8.71 -11.19 29.05
N ASP A 152 9.34 -12.07 29.82
CA ASP A 152 10.47 -11.74 30.70
C ASP A 152 11.77 -11.41 29.95
N ARG A 153 11.84 -11.71 28.64
CA ARG A 153 13.02 -11.46 27.81
C ARG A 153 12.88 -10.24 26.89
N MET A 154 11.67 -9.75 26.63
CA MET A 154 11.43 -8.65 25.70
C MET A 154 12.10 -7.34 26.11
N HIS A 155 11.96 -6.95 27.38
CA HIS A 155 12.49 -5.69 27.90
C HIS A 155 13.82 -5.84 28.65
N LYS A 156 14.65 -6.81 28.26
CA LYS A 156 15.99 -6.92 28.85
C LYS A 156 16.82 -5.67 28.50
N PRO A 157 17.49 -5.05 29.50
CA PRO A 157 18.32 -3.87 29.26
C PRO A 157 19.45 -4.19 28.28
N GLY A 158 19.67 -3.33 27.27
CA GLY A 158 20.61 -3.55 26.18
C GLY A 158 20.20 -4.62 25.16
N GLY A 159 18.96 -5.13 25.28
CA GLY A 159 18.38 -6.14 24.38
C GLY A 159 17.93 -5.60 23.02
N LEU A 160 17.31 -6.46 22.22
CA LEU A 160 16.84 -6.12 20.87
C LEU A 160 15.83 -4.96 20.89
N TYR A 161 14.92 -4.97 21.86
CA TYR A 161 13.87 -3.96 22.02
C TYR A 161 14.46 -2.55 22.12
N GLU A 162 15.33 -2.32 23.10
CA GLU A 162 15.93 -1.01 23.34
C GLU A 162 16.78 -0.54 22.16
N LYS A 163 17.51 -1.46 21.51
CA LYS A 163 18.28 -1.14 20.30
C LYS A 163 17.38 -0.67 19.16
N LYS A 164 16.30 -1.39 18.87
CA LYS A 164 15.34 -1.04 17.81
C LYS A 164 14.64 0.29 18.08
N VAL A 165 14.21 0.53 19.33
CA VAL A 165 13.61 1.81 19.72
C VAL A 165 14.62 2.95 19.58
N ASN A 166 15.88 2.76 20.00
CA ASN A 166 16.94 3.75 19.82
C ASN A 166 17.30 3.99 18.34
N ASP A 167 17.16 2.98 17.49
CA ASP A 167 17.32 3.10 16.04
C ASP A 167 16.14 3.83 15.37
N GLY A 168 15.11 4.22 16.13
CA GLY A 168 13.94 4.97 15.66
C GLY A 168 12.82 4.10 15.09
N TYR A 169 12.73 2.83 15.51
CA TYR A 169 11.55 2.01 15.24
C TYR A 169 10.47 2.29 16.28
N GLU A 170 9.24 2.42 15.80
CA GLU A 170 8.03 2.31 16.63
C GLU A 170 7.71 0.84 16.83
N VAL A 171 7.10 0.50 17.96
CA VAL A 171 6.85 -0.90 18.33
C VAL A 171 5.39 -1.13 18.71
N LEU A 172 4.82 -2.22 18.19
CA LEU A 172 3.55 -2.79 18.65
C LEU A 172 3.82 -4.11 19.35
N GLU A 173 3.41 -4.22 20.60
CA GLU A 173 3.51 -5.45 21.38
C GLU A 173 2.17 -6.17 21.45
N ILE A 174 2.13 -7.39 20.93
CA ILE A 174 0.95 -8.24 20.89
C ILE A 174 1.17 -9.41 21.86
N PRO A 175 0.39 -9.50 22.96
CA PRO A 175 0.51 -10.60 23.90
C PRO A 175 -0.03 -11.90 23.29
N LYS A 176 0.82 -12.93 23.24
CA LYS A 176 0.51 -14.30 22.78
C LYS A 176 0.71 -15.29 23.94
N GLY A 177 -0.17 -15.20 24.94
CA GLY A 177 -0.06 -16.02 26.16
C GLY A 177 1.20 -15.68 26.96
N LEU A 178 2.12 -16.66 27.09
CA LEU A 178 3.42 -16.47 27.75
C LEU A 178 4.48 -15.76 26.88
N TRP A 179 4.17 -15.60 25.59
CA TRP A 179 5.03 -14.95 24.61
C TRP A 179 4.49 -13.56 24.27
N THR A 180 5.38 -12.70 23.79
CA THR A 180 5.02 -11.38 23.28
C THR A 180 5.65 -11.24 21.91
N GLU A 181 4.81 -10.99 20.92
CA GLU A 181 5.27 -10.61 19.59
C GLU A 181 5.44 -9.09 19.56
N ALA A 182 6.62 -8.60 19.23
CA ALA A 182 6.82 -7.19 18.91
C ALA A 182 6.97 -7.01 17.40
N ILE A 183 6.19 -6.09 16.86
CA ILE A 183 6.28 -5.62 15.48
C ILE A 183 6.95 -4.25 15.52
N PHE A 184 8.18 -4.19 15.03
CA PHE A 184 8.95 -2.96 14.88
C PHE A 184 8.69 -2.38 13.49
N ALA A 185 8.32 -1.10 13.43
CA ALA A 185 8.10 -0.38 12.19
C ALA A 185 8.91 0.91 12.14
N LYS A 186 9.60 1.14 11.03
CA LYS A 186 10.33 2.39 10.77
C LYS A 186 10.04 2.90 9.37
N GLU A 187 9.81 4.19 9.22
CA GLU A 187 9.57 4.82 7.91
C GLU A 187 10.76 4.58 6.99
N LYS A 188 10.52 4.02 5.79
CA LYS A 188 11.57 3.95 4.78
C LYS A 188 11.86 5.37 4.29
N PRO A 189 13.14 5.76 4.13
CA PRO A 189 13.46 7.01 3.48
C PRO A 189 12.84 7.00 2.07
N GLU A 190 12.27 8.13 1.65
CA GLU A 190 11.82 8.34 0.27
C GLU A 190 13.03 8.23 -0.65
N THR A 191 13.35 7.04 -1.12
CA THR A 191 14.08 6.91 -2.36
C THR A 191 13.13 7.44 -3.41
N GLU A 192 13.45 8.62 -3.96
CA GLU A 192 12.87 9.08 -5.21
C GLU A 192 12.92 7.87 -6.13
N THR A 193 11.76 7.27 -6.41
CA THR A 193 11.70 6.22 -7.43
C THR A 193 12.32 6.87 -8.65
N PRO A 194 13.48 6.38 -9.17
CA PRO A 194 13.98 6.89 -10.42
C PRO A 194 12.81 6.70 -11.38
N LYS A 195 12.24 7.81 -11.85
CA LYS A 195 11.39 7.78 -13.02
C LYS A 195 12.22 7.01 -14.02
N VAL A 196 11.77 5.82 -14.41
CA VAL A 196 12.39 5.08 -15.49
C VAL A 196 12.37 6.06 -16.65
N LYS A 197 13.52 6.69 -16.91
CA LYS A 197 13.72 7.51 -18.08
C LYS A 197 13.64 6.51 -19.21
N LEU A 198 12.51 6.47 -19.89
CA LEU A 198 12.38 5.87 -21.19
C LEU A 198 13.10 6.77 -22.23
N ASP A 199 14.33 7.18 -21.92
CA ASP A 199 15.20 7.99 -22.77
C ASP A 199 16.32 7.08 -23.29
N ASN A 200 15.95 6.04 -24.05
CA ASN A 200 16.87 5.42 -25.00
C ASN A 200 16.13 4.68 -26.12
N MET A 201 15.34 5.42 -26.90
CA MET A 201 15.19 5.12 -28.32
C MET A 201 15.10 6.45 -29.05
N GLY A 202 16.10 6.71 -29.87
CA GLY A 202 16.36 8.01 -30.49
C GLY A 202 15.28 8.45 -31.45
N THR A 203 14.98 9.75 -31.37
CA THR A 203 14.84 10.69 -32.47
C THR A 203 14.31 10.13 -33.80
N LEU A 204 13.03 10.35 -34.06
CA LEU A 204 12.50 10.75 -35.37
C LEU A 204 11.04 11.17 -35.17
N ASP A 205 10.81 12.45 -34.88
CA ASP A 205 9.49 13.05 -35.00
C ASP A 205 9.65 14.35 -35.80
N ASN A 206 9.30 14.24 -37.08
CA ASN A 206 9.17 15.35 -38.01
C ASN A 206 8.09 14.95 -39.03
N MET A 207 7.12 15.86 -39.20
CA MET A 207 6.01 15.91 -40.18
C MET A 207 4.71 15.26 -39.68
N ASP A 208 3.72 16.03 -39.23
CA ASP A 208 2.80 16.96 -39.94
C ASP A 208 1.52 16.26 -40.44
N ASP A 209 0.42 17.01 -40.33
CA ASP A 209 -0.98 16.71 -40.62
C ASP A 209 -1.26 15.80 -41.83
N SER A 210 -2.29 14.95 -41.72
CA SER A 210 -3.47 14.92 -42.62
C SER A 210 -4.22 13.57 -42.58
N ASP A 211 -5.55 13.68 -42.39
CA ASP A 211 -6.67 12.91 -42.95
C ASP A 211 -6.55 11.43 -43.36
N ASP A 212 -7.49 10.66 -42.78
CA ASP A 212 -8.44 9.73 -43.43
C ASP A 212 -7.98 8.34 -43.96
N ALA A 213 -8.96 7.42 -43.92
CA ALA A 213 -9.06 6.12 -44.60
C ALA A 213 -8.34 4.86 -44.03
N GLN A 214 -9.19 3.95 -43.50
CA GLN A 214 -9.44 2.55 -43.92
C GLN A 214 -8.28 1.54 -44.13
N GLU A 215 -8.58 0.33 -43.62
CA GLU A 215 -8.25 -1.02 -44.11
C GLU A 215 -6.86 -1.65 -43.87
N ASP A 216 -6.95 -2.89 -43.36
CA ASP A 216 -6.09 -4.07 -43.47
C ASP A 216 -4.73 -3.94 -44.19
N ASP A 217 -3.68 -4.51 -43.60
CA ASP A 217 -3.03 -5.73 -44.15
C ASP A 217 -1.84 -6.16 -43.28
N ASP A 218 -1.67 -7.47 -43.23
CA ASP A 218 -0.61 -8.25 -42.63
C ASP A 218 0.79 -7.82 -43.10
N ASN A 219 1.76 -7.71 -42.17
CA ASN A 219 3.15 -7.99 -42.50
C ASN A 219 4.01 -8.23 -41.24
N TYR A 220 4.00 -9.46 -40.73
CA TYR A 220 5.08 -9.96 -39.85
C TYR A 220 6.30 -10.28 -40.72
N PRO A 221 7.48 -9.68 -40.51
CA PRO A 221 8.69 -10.12 -41.19
C PRO A 221 9.33 -11.28 -40.41
N GLU A 222 9.42 -12.41 -41.09
CA GLU A 222 10.20 -13.60 -40.74
C GLU A 222 11.68 -13.30 -40.46
N GLU A 223 12.15 -13.96 -39.40
CA GLU A 223 13.42 -14.67 -39.21
C GLU A 223 14.68 -14.27 -39.99
N ARG A 224 15.78 -14.11 -39.24
CA ARG A 224 17.05 -14.69 -39.67
C ARG A 224 17.95 -15.10 -38.50
N GLU A 225 18.25 -16.39 -38.51
CA GLU A 225 19.05 -17.22 -37.62
C GLU A 225 20.50 -16.73 -37.43
N LYS A 226 21.08 -17.12 -36.29
CA LYS A 226 22.46 -17.63 -36.24
C LYS A 226 22.70 -18.49 -35.00
N ASP A 227 23.10 -19.72 -35.29
CA ASP A 227 23.46 -20.82 -34.41
C ASP A 227 24.57 -20.50 -33.40
N THR A 228 24.46 -21.09 -32.21
CA THR A 228 25.54 -21.86 -31.58
C THR A 228 24.91 -22.93 -30.69
N ASP A 229 25.20 -24.18 -31.04
CA ASP A 229 25.05 -25.40 -30.25
C ASP A 229 25.64 -25.22 -28.84
N ASP A 230 24.94 -25.69 -27.82
CA ASP A 230 25.48 -26.59 -26.79
C ASP A 230 24.32 -27.19 -25.98
N ASP A 231 24.31 -28.52 -25.96
CA ASP A 231 23.39 -29.42 -25.29
C ASP A 231 23.37 -29.18 -23.76
N ASP A 232 22.17 -29.05 -23.19
CA ASP A 232 21.79 -29.65 -21.90
C ASP A 232 20.26 -29.57 -21.76
N ASP A 233 19.60 -30.58 -22.32
CA ASP A 233 18.18 -30.89 -22.14
C ASP A 233 17.88 -31.29 -20.68
N ASP A 234 17.55 -30.31 -19.84
CA ASP A 234 16.83 -30.51 -18.57
C ASP A 234 15.43 -29.87 -18.64
N ALA A 235 14.76 -30.07 -19.77
CA ALA A 235 13.33 -29.79 -19.89
C ALA A 235 12.57 -30.83 -19.06
N PHE A 236 11.91 -30.36 -18.00
CA PHE A 236 11.00 -31.13 -17.16
C PHE A 236 9.95 -31.82 -18.03
N ASP A 237 10.08 -33.13 -18.19
CA ASP A 237 9.18 -33.97 -18.97
C ASP A 237 7.92 -34.27 -18.14
N GLU A 238 6.84 -33.50 -18.37
CA GLU A 238 5.58 -33.56 -17.62
C GLU A 238 4.86 -34.93 -17.78
N ASP A 239 5.28 -35.74 -18.76
CA ASP A 239 4.71 -37.06 -19.07
C ASP A 239 5.29 -38.21 -18.21
N LYS A 240 6.22 -37.93 -17.30
CA LYS A 240 6.80 -38.94 -16.39
C LYS A 240 6.14 -39.01 -15.00
N LEU A 241 5.07 -38.24 -14.76
CA LEU A 241 4.23 -38.38 -13.56
C LEU A 241 3.22 -39.53 -13.74
N THR A 242 3.69 -40.77 -13.67
CA THR A 242 2.80 -41.92 -13.45
C THR A 242 2.55 -42.09 -11.96
N GLU A 243 1.35 -42.57 -11.60
CA GLU A 243 0.91 -42.79 -10.21
C GLU A 243 1.88 -43.64 -9.35
N GLU A 244 2.79 -44.39 -9.97
CA GLU A 244 3.79 -45.22 -9.28
C GLU A 244 4.93 -44.40 -8.63
N SER A 245 5.12 -43.12 -8.99
CA SER A 245 6.17 -42.25 -8.42
C SER A 245 5.81 -41.64 -7.06
N TYR A 246 4.55 -41.78 -6.59
CA TYR A 246 4.13 -41.39 -5.24
C TYR A 246 4.45 -42.44 -4.16
N ARG A 247 5.09 -43.56 -4.51
CA ARG A 247 5.53 -44.55 -3.53
C ARG A 247 6.77 -44.05 -2.79
N THR A 248 6.57 -43.42 -1.64
CA THR A 248 7.62 -43.30 -0.63
C THR A 248 8.04 -44.70 -0.20
N THR A 249 9.32 -45.04 -0.38
CA THR A 249 9.94 -46.24 0.20
C THR A 249 10.02 -46.07 1.72
N PHE A 250 8.89 -46.20 2.41
CA PHE A 250 8.85 -46.55 3.82
C PHE A 250 8.59 -48.05 3.89
N ASP A 251 9.65 -48.78 4.20
CA ASP A 251 9.57 -50.19 4.57
C ASP A 251 9.08 -50.23 6.03
N GLU A 252 7.77 -50.02 6.23
CA GLU A 252 7.14 -50.12 7.55
C GLU A 252 7.07 -51.60 7.93
N ASN A 253 8.05 -52.02 8.73
CA ASN A 253 8.03 -53.32 9.38
C ASN A 253 6.87 -53.32 10.40
N PRO A 254 5.86 -54.21 10.27
CA PRO A 254 4.65 -54.21 11.10
C PRO A 254 4.88 -54.52 12.60
N GLU A 255 6.12 -54.67 13.04
CA GLU A 255 6.51 -54.85 14.45
C GLU A 255 6.85 -53.51 15.16
N ASP A 256 7.10 -52.41 14.44
CA ASP A 256 7.45 -51.11 15.07
C ASP A 256 6.23 -50.22 15.37
N LEU A 257 5.03 -50.66 14.98
CA LEU A 257 3.77 -49.96 15.27
C LEU A 257 3.12 -50.40 16.59
N ASN A 258 3.93 -50.84 17.56
CA ASN A 258 3.44 -51.31 18.86
C ASN A 258 4.17 -50.68 20.06
N LEU A 259 4.39 -49.36 20.02
CA LEU A 259 4.51 -48.57 21.24
C LEU A 259 3.14 -47.94 21.57
N GLU A 260 2.25 -48.78 22.09
CA GLU A 260 1.20 -48.37 23.03
C GLU A 260 1.80 -47.38 24.03
N ALA A 261 1.31 -46.14 24.13
CA ALA A 261 0.08 -45.83 24.83
C ALA A 261 0.06 -46.31 26.30
N GLU A 262 1.19 -46.23 27.01
CA GLU A 262 1.23 -46.31 28.47
C GLU A 262 2.16 -45.23 29.04
N ASP A 263 1.57 -44.12 29.48
CA ASP A 263 1.94 -43.39 30.70
C ASP A 263 1.00 -42.17 30.89
N ILE A 264 -0.26 -42.48 31.20
CA ILE A 264 -1.08 -41.61 32.06
C ILE A 264 -1.37 -42.43 33.30
N VAL A 265 -0.48 -42.34 34.29
CA VAL A 265 -0.80 -42.67 35.68
C VAL A 265 -0.98 -41.36 36.43
N ASP A 266 -2.25 -41.09 36.68
CA ASP A 266 -2.79 -40.03 37.53
C ASP A 266 -2.67 -40.50 38.98
N ASP A 267 -1.69 -39.98 39.72
CA ASP A 267 -1.58 -40.20 41.17
C ASP A 267 -2.01 -38.92 41.92
N GLU A 268 -3.33 -38.75 42.05
CA GLU A 268 -3.94 -38.09 43.21
C GLU A 268 -4.09 -39.12 44.35
N VAL A 269 -3.21 -39.12 45.36
CA VAL A 269 -3.55 -39.67 46.69
C VAL A 269 -2.75 -38.97 47.82
N TYR A 270 -3.48 -38.15 48.60
CA TYR A 270 -3.25 -37.58 49.95
C TYR A 270 -2.07 -36.64 50.25
#